data_AF-A0A3D8IU44-F1
#
_entry.id   AF-A0A3D8IU44-F1
#
_cell.length_a   1.000
_cell.length_b   1.000
_cell.length_c   1.000
_cell.angle_alpha   90.00
_cell.angle_beta   90.00
_cell.angle_gamma   90.00
#
_symmetry.space_group_name_H-M   'P 1'
#
loop_
_entity.id
_entity.type
_entity.pdbx_description
1 polymer ?
#
loop_
_entity_poly.entity_id
_entity_poly.type
_entity_poly.pdbx_seq_one_letter_code
_entity_poly.pdbx_strand_id
1 'polypeptide(L)'
;MEEILKLRNNLNKIFAIHYSCASFDENINPHIFSIAIRNIGSGEELDFCVQTYADKSKLNITEKYDELEKELLKDFLLFMKKHNASTFIHWNMRNSKFGFQAIFERLKILQNSHIEIPEFNKIDLAKTLIETYGDLRIPHGKKGRLFELATLNNITTRDFLEGVEEAEAIKCQNYAKARNSTLRKTTCIADIFAKTIHRELEIKKESWVFQKIKKYFPLAILISIATLLDKILNILNKIYSFIKEFF
;
A
#
# COMPACT_ATOMS: atom_id res chain seq x y z
N MET A 1 -1.29 10.41 13.51
CA MET A 1 0.15 10.71 13.63
C MET A 1 0.74 10.31 14.98
N GLU A 2 0.21 10.78 16.12
CA GLU A 2 0.79 10.46 17.45
C GLU A 2 0.88 8.95 17.74
N GLU A 3 -0.14 8.18 17.37
CA GLU A 3 -0.17 6.73 17.58
C GLU A 3 0.96 5.99 16.87
N ILE A 4 1.24 6.35 15.61
CA ILE A 4 2.38 5.81 14.85
C ILE A 4 3.71 6.19 15.51
N LEU A 5 3.83 7.42 16.00
CA LEU A 5 5.07 7.89 16.61
C LEU A 5 5.39 7.12 17.91
N LYS A 6 4.38 6.66 18.65
CA LYS A 6 4.57 5.81 19.84
C LYS A 6 5.27 4.48 19.50
N LEU A 7 5.13 4.00 18.27
CA LEU A 7 5.77 2.75 17.81
C LEU A 7 7.31 2.85 17.76
N ARG A 8 7.88 4.06 17.70
CA ARG A 8 9.34 4.29 17.75
C ARG A 8 10.01 3.66 18.98
N ASN A 9 9.28 3.49 20.07
CA ASN A 9 9.83 2.99 21.33
C ASN A 9 10.03 1.46 21.34
N ASN A 10 9.55 0.73 20.32
CA ASN A 10 9.62 -0.73 20.31
C ASN A 10 9.81 -1.32 18.90
N LEU A 11 10.76 -0.79 18.13
CA LEU A 11 10.99 -1.19 16.73
C LEU A 11 11.29 -2.69 16.55
N ASN A 12 11.88 -3.35 17.55
CA ASN A 12 12.16 -4.79 17.52
C ASN A 12 10.90 -5.66 17.56
N LYS A 13 9.73 -5.10 17.91
CA LYS A 13 8.42 -5.77 17.85
C LYS A 13 7.58 -5.32 16.66
N ILE A 14 8.20 -4.73 15.65
CA ILE A 14 7.52 -4.25 14.45
C ILE A 14 8.13 -4.94 13.25
N PHE A 15 7.26 -5.44 12.38
CA PHE A 15 7.63 -6.15 11.18
C PHE A 15 6.97 -5.50 9.97
N ALA A 16 7.72 -5.20 8.92
CA ALA A 16 7.14 -5.01 7.59
C ALA A 16 6.85 -6.39 6.98
N ILE A 17 5.74 -6.52 6.25
CA ILE A 17 5.37 -7.78 5.60
C ILE A 17 4.76 -7.53 4.22
N HIS A 18 5.11 -8.41 3.28
CA HIS A 18 4.44 -8.52 2.00
C HIS A 18 4.50 -9.94 1.44
N TYR A 19 3.71 -10.21 0.40
CA TYR A 19 3.71 -11.51 -0.26
C TYR A 19 3.49 -11.39 -1.76
N SER A 20 3.88 -12.43 -2.50
CA SER A 20 3.64 -12.59 -3.93
C SER A 20 2.92 -13.90 -4.22
N CYS A 21 2.19 -13.91 -5.33
CA CYS A 21 1.40 -15.05 -5.80
C CYS A 21 1.98 -15.59 -7.12
N ALA A 22 1.83 -16.90 -7.34
CA ALA A 22 2.15 -17.55 -8.61
C ALA A 22 1.12 -17.27 -9.72
N SER A 23 -0.06 -16.76 -9.36
CA SER A 23 -1.08 -16.34 -10.31
C SER A 23 -1.73 -15.02 -9.87
N PHE A 24 -2.07 -14.20 -10.85
CA PHE A 24 -2.81 -12.95 -10.69
C PHE A 24 -4.16 -13.09 -11.40
N ASP A 25 -4.97 -14.06 -10.96
CA ASP A 25 -6.35 -14.24 -11.44
C ASP A 25 -7.30 -13.85 -10.30
N GLU A 26 -8.16 -12.85 -10.53
CA GLU A 26 -9.07 -12.33 -9.51
C GLU A 26 -10.17 -13.32 -9.09
N ASN A 27 -10.35 -14.41 -9.86
CA ASN A 27 -11.44 -15.37 -9.67
C ASN A 27 -11.01 -16.65 -8.94
N ILE A 28 -9.71 -16.82 -8.64
CA ILE A 28 -9.14 -18.04 -8.05
C ILE A 28 -8.42 -17.68 -6.76
N ASN A 29 -8.52 -18.53 -5.73
CA ASN A 29 -7.70 -18.38 -4.52
C ASN A 29 -6.21 -18.50 -4.91
N PRO A 30 -5.44 -17.40 -4.86
CA PRO A 30 -4.14 -17.36 -5.51
C PRO A 30 -3.14 -18.24 -4.76
N HIS A 31 -2.35 -18.99 -5.53
CA HIS A 31 -1.22 -19.76 -5.00
C HIS A 31 -0.16 -18.80 -4.46
N ILE A 32 0.12 -18.89 -3.18
CA ILE A 32 1.16 -18.09 -2.52
C ILE A 32 2.51 -18.65 -2.92
N PHE A 33 3.43 -17.77 -3.34
CA PHE A 33 4.76 -18.15 -3.77
C PHE A 33 5.84 -17.75 -2.75
N SER A 34 5.77 -16.53 -2.23
CA SER A 34 6.70 -16.02 -1.23
C SER A 34 6.00 -15.06 -0.28
N ILE A 35 6.32 -15.16 1.01
CA ILE A 35 5.98 -14.20 2.05
C ILE A 35 7.30 -13.70 2.64
N ALA A 36 7.55 -12.40 2.54
CA ALA A 36 8.72 -11.76 3.13
C ALA A 36 8.32 -10.92 4.33
N ILE A 37 9.14 -10.98 5.37
CA ILE A 37 8.97 -10.25 6.63
C ILE A 37 10.31 -9.58 6.95
N ARG A 38 10.29 -8.33 7.39
CA ARG A 38 11.48 -7.62 7.84
C ARG A 38 11.25 -6.97 9.19
N ASN A 39 12.09 -7.24 10.17
CA ASN A 39 12.06 -6.54 11.44
C ASN A 39 12.52 -5.10 11.25
N ILE A 40 11.75 -4.12 11.75
CA ILE A 40 12.08 -2.71 11.58
C ILE A 40 13.29 -2.30 12.42
N GLY A 41 13.45 -2.86 13.62
CA GLY A 41 14.53 -2.51 14.55
C GLY A 41 15.87 -3.14 14.18
N SER A 42 15.89 -4.45 13.93
CA SER A 42 17.13 -5.17 13.60
C SER A 42 17.49 -5.17 12.12
N GLY A 43 16.52 -4.92 11.23
CA GLY A 43 16.69 -5.07 9.79
C GLY A 43 16.76 -6.52 9.31
N GLU A 44 16.61 -7.51 10.20
CA GLU A 44 16.59 -8.92 9.87
C GLU A 44 15.43 -9.25 8.92
N GLU A 45 15.73 -9.98 7.85
CA GLU A 45 14.76 -10.42 6.85
C GLU A 45 14.49 -11.92 7.02
N LEU A 46 13.22 -12.27 7.10
CA LEU A 46 12.74 -13.64 6.99
C LEU A 46 11.97 -13.80 5.69
N ASP A 47 12.19 -14.91 5.02
CA ASP A 47 11.53 -15.23 3.77
C ASP A 47 11.03 -16.67 3.77
N PHE A 48 9.73 -16.80 3.59
CA PHE A 48 9.02 -18.05 3.38
C PHE A 48 8.72 -18.15 1.89
N CYS A 49 9.53 -18.86 1.13
CA CYS A 49 9.40 -18.97 -0.33
C CYS A 49 9.33 -20.44 -0.78
N VAL A 50 8.41 -20.77 -1.69
CA VAL A 50 8.20 -22.14 -2.21
C VAL A 50 9.51 -22.75 -2.70
N GLN A 51 10.37 -21.96 -3.36
CA GLN A 51 11.70 -22.41 -3.78
C GLN A 51 12.57 -22.89 -2.62
N THR A 52 12.55 -22.19 -1.48
CA THR A 52 13.35 -22.58 -0.30
C THR A 52 12.87 -23.91 0.27
N TYR A 53 11.56 -24.17 0.28
CA TYR A 53 11.02 -25.45 0.73
C TYR A 53 11.29 -26.57 -0.28
N ALA A 54 11.28 -26.26 -1.57
CA ALA A 54 11.63 -27.20 -2.63
C ALA A 54 13.08 -27.66 -2.49
N ASP A 55 14.00 -26.72 -2.30
CA ASP A 55 15.42 -27.00 -2.13
C ASP A 55 15.69 -27.85 -0.89
N LYS A 56 15.02 -27.55 0.23
CA LYS A 56 15.14 -28.31 1.49
C LYS A 56 14.62 -29.74 1.37
N SER A 57 13.47 -29.91 0.71
CA SER A 57 12.79 -31.22 0.57
C SER A 57 13.22 -32.01 -0.66
N LYS A 58 14.01 -31.40 -1.57
CA LYS A 58 14.42 -31.93 -2.88
C LYS A 58 13.23 -32.29 -3.77
N LEU A 59 12.13 -31.54 -3.67
CA LEU A 59 10.93 -31.74 -4.47
C LEU A 59 10.88 -30.80 -5.68
N ASN A 60 10.29 -31.25 -6.78
CA ASN A 60 10.04 -30.41 -7.94
C ASN A 60 8.86 -29.46 -7.67
N ILE A 61 9.06 -28.16 -7.87
CA ILE A 61 8.04 -27.13 -7.59
C ILE A 61 6.78 -27.34 -8.42
N THR A 62 6.92 -27.67 -9.71
CA THR A 62 5.77 -27.82 -10.62
C THR A 62 4.91 -29.03 -10.25
N GLU A 63 5.54 -30.11 -9.77
CA GLU A 63 4.84 -31.35 -9.42
C GLU A 63 4.26 -31.34 -8.00
N LYS A 64 4.92 -30.62 -7.07
CA LYS A 64 4.64 -30.67 -5.64
C LYS A 64 4.29 -29.30 -5.05
N TYR A 65 3.77 -28.39 -5.86
CA TYR A 65 3.51 -27.00 -5.46
C TYR A 65 2.69 -26.89 -4.18
N ASP A 66 1.53 -27.55 -4.13
CA ASP A 66 0.61 -27.47 -2.98
C ASP A 66 1.24 -28.03 -1.69
N GLU A 67 2.09 -29.06 -1.80
CA GLU A 67 2.82 -29.64 -0.66
C GLU A 67 3.84 -28.63 -0.11
N LEU A 68 4.60 -27.99 -1.01
CA LEU A 68 5.61 -26.99 -0.66
C LEU A 68 4.98 -25.72 -0.09
N GLU A 69 3.90 -25.25 -0.70
CA GLU A 69 3.15 -24.10 -0.23
C GLU A 69 2.52 -24.35 1.15
N LYS A 70 2.02 -25.57 1.40
CA LYS A 70 1.46 -25.94 2.70
C LYS A 70 2.50 -25.83 3.82
N GLU A 71 3.72 -26.31 3.60
CA GLU A 71 4.81 -26.20 4.58
C GLU A 71 5.24 -24.74 4.81
N LEU A 72 5.36 -23.96 3.72
CA LEU A 72 5.60 -22.52 3.78
C LEU A 72 4.58 -21.81 4.69
N LEU A 73 3.31 -22.06 4.45
CA LEU A 73 2.22 -21.39 5.15
C LEU A 73 2.08 -21.86 6.60
N LYS A 74 2.44 -23.11 6.92
CA LYS A 74 2.53 -23.60 8.30
C LYS A 74 3.62 -22.88 9.08
N ASP A 75 4.82 -22.76 8.51
CA ASP A 75 5.94 -22.07 9.15
C ASP A 75 5.64 -20.57 9.31
N PHE A 76 4.99 -19.96 8.32
CA PHE A 76 4.50 -18.59 8.42
C PHE A 76 3.47 -18.45 9.57
N LEU A 77 2.49 -19.35 9.67
CA LEU A 77 1.51 -19.33 10.76
C LEU A 77 2.19 -19.48 12.14
N LEU A 78 3.19 -20.35 12.25
CA LEU A 78 3.96 -20.51 13.49
C LEU A 78 4.70 -19.24 13.86
N PHE A 79 5.31 -18.56 12.89
CA PHE A 79 5.93 -17.25 13.08
C PHE A 79 4.91 -16.23 13.59
N MET A 80 3.74 -16.12 12.95
CA MET A 80 2.68 -15.20 13.37
C MET A 80 2.20 -15.50 14.80
N LYS A 81 2.06 -16.76 15.18
CA LYS A 81 1.68 -17.17 16.55
C LYS A 81 2.73 -16.77 17.57
N LYS A 82 4.02 -17.00 17.27
CA LYS A 82 5.15 -16.62 18.14
C LYS A 82 5.25 -15.10 18.32
N HIS A 83 4.84 -14.34 17.31
CA HIS A 83 4.94 -12.87 17.27
C HIS A 83 3.57 -12.18 17.36
N ASN A 84 2.55 -12.81 17.94
CA ASN A 84 1.17 -12.28 18.01
C ASN A 84 1.06 -10.92 18.73
N ALA A 85 1.93 -10.64 19.70
CA ALA A 85 2.02 -9.36 20.40
C ALA A 85 2.78 -8.27 19.61
N SER A 86 3.27 -8.58 18.40
CA SER A 86 4.01 -7.66 17.53
C SER A 86 3.05 -6.91 16.59
N THR A 87 3.56 -5.86 15.96
CA THR A 87 2.82 -5.06 14.97
C THR A 87 3.34 -5.32 13.57
N PHE A 88 2.43 -5.63 12.65
CA PHE A 88 2.72 -5.93 11.25
C PHE A 88 2.33 -4.76 10.36
N ILE A 89 3.32 -4.07 9.79
CA ILE A 89 3.15 -2.99 8.83
C ILE A 89 3.04 -3.60 7.43
N HIS A 90 1.95 -3.29 6.73
CA HIS A 90 1.69 -3.83 5.39
C HIS A 90 1.21 -2.75 4.43
N TRP A 91 1.17 -3.09 3.14
CA TRP A 91 0.66 -2.21 2.09
C TRP A 91 -0.56 -2.82 1.40
N ASN A 92 -1.76 -2.30 1.69
CA ASN A 92 -3.04 -2.69 1.04
C ASN A 92 -3.44 -4.18 1.14
N MET A 93 -2.85 -4.97 2.04
CA MET A 93 -3.22 -6.36 2.34
C MET A 93 -4.52 -6.46 3.17
N ARG A 94 -5.67 -6.09 2.58
CA ARG A 94 -6.91 -5.77 3.33
C ARG A 94 -8.05 -6.79 3.23
N ASN A 95 -8.09 -7.67 2.24
CA ASN A 95 -9.30 -8.44 1.94
C ASN A 95 -9.01 -9.88 1.50
N SER A 96 -10.08 -10.63 1.23
CA SER A 96 -10.03 -12.04 0.79
C SER A 96 -9.38 -12.25 -0.59
N LYS A 97 -9.35 -11.22 -1.45
CA LYS A 97 -8.66 -11.30 -2.74
C LYS A 97 -7.15 -11.07 -2.59
N PHE A 98 -6.77 -10.16 -1.67
CA PHE A 98 -5.38 -9.80 -1.43
C PHE A 98 -5.15 -9.37 0.02
N GLY A 99 -4.36 -10.17 0.75
CA GLY A 99 -3.92 -9.88 2.10
C GLY A 99 -3.92 -11.09 3.02
N PHE A 100 -3.88 -10.82 4.33
CA PHE A 100 -3.83 -11.87 5.36
C PHE A 100 -4.99 -12.86 5.25
N GLN A 101 -6.20 -12.38 4.93
CA GLN A 101 -7.36 -13.24 4.77
C GLN A 101 -7.16 -14.25 3.64
N ALA A 102 -6.67 -13.81 2.47
CA ALA A 102 -6.35 -14.69 1.35
C ALA A 102 -5.33 -15.78 1.74
N ILE A 103 -4.25 -15.39 2.45
CA ILE A 103 -3.21 -16.30 2.92
C ILE A 103 -3.78 -17.38 3.85
N PHE A 104 -4.60 -16.98 4.83
CA PHE A 104 -5.18 -17.94 5.78
C PHE A 104 -6.27 -18.81 5.16
N GLU A 105 -7.06 -18.28 4.22
CA GLU A 105 -8.03 -19.08 3.44
C GLU A 105 -7.30 -20.14 2.60
N ARG A 106 -6.20 -19.78 1.94
CA ARG A 106 -5.36 -20.73 1.19
C ARG A 106 -4.82 -21.84 2.10
N LEU A 107 -4.32 -21.48 3.28
CA LEU A 107 -3.81 -22.48 4.24
C LEU A 107 -4.92 -23.44 4.71
N LYS A 108 -6.13 -22.92 4.98
CA LYS A 108 -7.29 -23.76 5.35
C LYS A 108 -7.63 -24.77 4.26
N ILE A 109 -7.62 -24.35 2.99
CA ILE A 109 -7.86 -25.24 1.85
C ILE A 109 -6.80 -26.36 1.80
N LEU A 110 -5.52 -26.02 1.94
CA LEU A 110 -4.41 -26.99 1.87
C LEU A 110 -4.35 -27.95 3.06
N GLN A 111 -4.79 -27.53 4.24
CA GLN A 111 -4.82 -28.41 5.43
C GLN A 111 -6.08 -29.26 5.53
N ASN A 112 -7.18 -28.84 4.90
CA ASN A 112 -8.50 -29.44 5.07
C ASN A 112 -8.90 -29.56 6.57
N SER A 113 -8.54 -28.56 7.37
CA SER A 113 -8.77 -28.55 8.82
C SER A 113 -9.11 -27.15 9.31
N HIS A 114 -9.69 -27.08 10.52
CA HIS A 114 -9.84 -25.81 11.20
C HIS A 114 -8.47 -25.28 11.62
N ILE A 115 -8.22 -24.01 11.35
CA ILE A 115 -6.96 -23.34 11.69
C ILE A 115 -7.30 -22.14 12.57
N GLU A 116 -6.77 -22.17 13.79
CA GLU A 116 -6.78 -21.01 14.67
C GLU A 116 -5.82 -19.96 14.13
N ILE A 117 -6.38 -18.84 13.67
CA ILE A 117 -5.64 -17.68 13.21
C ILE A 117 -5.33 -16.82 14.45
N PRO A 118 -4.06 -16.48 14.72
CA PRO A 118 -3.74 -15.62 15.84
C PRO A 118 -4.35 -14.23 15.64
N GLU A 119 -4.79 -13.61 16.72
CA GLU A 119 -5.00 -12.17 16.73
C GLU A 119 -3.65 -11.46 16.79
N PHE A 120 -3.47 -10.46 15.94
CA PHE A 120 -2.26 -9.66 15.87
C PHE A 120 -2.56 -8.26 15.37
N ASN A 121 -1.68 -7.33 15.77
CA ASN A 121 -1.77 -5.93 15.38
C ASN A 121 -1.26 -5.76 13.95
N LYS A 122 -2.06 -5.09 13.12
CA LYS A 122 -1.78 -4.87 11.70
C LYS A 122 -2.06 -3.41 11.36
N ILE A 123 -1.11 -2.78 10.68
CA ILE A 123 -1.19 -1.38 10.25
C ILE A 123 -1.06 -1.35 8.74
N ASP A 124 -2.11 -0.85 8.10
CA ASP A 124 -2.07 -0.54 6.68
C ASP A 124 -1.38 0.80 6.44
N LEU A 125 -0.11 0.74 6.05
CA LEU A 125 0.71 1.93 5.89
C LEU A 125 0.12 2.90 4.87
N ALA A 126 -0.46 2.40 3.77
CA ALA A 126 -1.05 3.27 2.75
C ALA A 126 -2.24 4.07 3.31
N LYS A 127 -3.15 3.42 4.05
CA LYS A 127 -4.27 4.09 4.73
C LYS A 127 -3.75 5.10 5.75
N THR A 128 -2.81 4.65 6.59
CA THR A 128 -2.25 5.45 7.67
C THR A 128 -1.54 6.71 7.17
N LEU A 129 -0.85 6.63 6.02
CA LEU A 129 -0.24 7.78 5.36
C LEU A 129 -1.30 8.77 4.86
N ILE A 130 -2.38 8.28 4.25
CA ILE A 130 -3.50 9.13 3.78
C ILE A 130 -4.17 9.84 4.97
N GLU A 131 -4.40 9.13 6.07
CA GLU A 131 -4.98 9.72 7.29
C GLU A 131 -4.05 10.76 7.94
N THR A 132 -2.74 10.57 7.81
CA THR A 132 -1.73 11.45 8.41
C THR A 132 -1.45 12.70 7.56
N TYR A 133 -1.39 12.54 6.24
CA TYR A 133 -0.92 13.57 5.32
C TYR A 133 -1.99 14.08 4.34
N GLY A 134 -3.17 13.47 4.32
CA GLY A 134 -4.21 13.71 3.32
C GLY A 134 -3.90 12.99 2.00
N ASP A 135 -4.41 13.53 0.89
CA ASP A 135 -4.08 13.02 -0.44
C ASP A 135 -2.56 13.10 -0.68
N LEU A 136 -1.92 11.93 -0.80
CA LEU A 136 -0.48 11.82 -1.02
C LEU A 136 -0.06 12.32 -2.41
N ARG A 137 -1.02 12.45 -3.35
CA ARG A 137 -0.80 12.88 -4.75
C ARG A 137 0.28 12.05 -5.46
N ILE A 138 0.41 10.80 -5.06
CA ILE A 138 1.26 9.82 -5.70
C ILE A 138 0.44 9.14 -6.80
N PRO A 139 0.87 9.24 -8.07
CA PRO A 139 0.16 8.60 -9.17
C PRO A 139 0.12 7.09 -8.95
N HIS A 140 -0.92 6.44 -9.47
CA HIS A 140 -0.90 4.99 -9.62
C HIS A 140 -0.15 4.67 -10.93
N GLY A 141 1.18 4.73 -10.88
CA GLY A 141 2.04 4.34 -12.00
C GLY A 141 1.96 2.83 -12.26
N LYS A 142 2.67 2.39 -13.30
CA LYS A 142 2.65 0.99 -13.78
C LYS A 142 2.92 -0.03 -12.64
N LYS A 143 3.92 0.27 -11.80
CA LYS A 143 4.33 -0.55 -10.65
C LYS A 143 3.57 -0.27 -9.34
N GLY A 144 2.54 0.56 -9.40
CA GLY A 144 1.69 0.92 -8.27
C GLY A 144 2.29 1.96 -7.31
N ARG A 145 1.45 2.45 -6.39
CA ARG A 145 1.79 3.59 -5.50
C ARG A 145 2.94 3.34 -4.54
N LEU A 146 3.17 2.08 -4.14
CA LEU A 146 4.31 1.74 -3.26
C LEU A 146 5.64 2.05 -3.97
N PHE A 147 5.77 1.62 -5.23
CA PHE A 147 6.95 1.87 -6.05
C PHE A 147 7.17 3.37 -6.27
N GLU A 148 6.11 4.10 -6.62
CA GLU A 148 6.18 5.54 -6.86
C GLU A 148 6.59 6.32 -5.60
N LEU A 149 6.03 5.96 -4.45
CA LEU A 149 6.35 6.60 -3.18
C LEU A 149 7.79 6.27 -2.73
N ALA A 150 8.23 5.02 -2.90
CA ALA A 150 9.61 4.61 -2.62
C ALA A 150 10.60 5.38 -3.49
N THR A 151 10.33 5.47 -4.79
CA THR A 151 11.15 6.20 -5.76
C THR A 151 11.22 7.69 -5.43
N LEU A 152 10.09 8.32 -5.08
CA LEU A 152 10.06 9.72 -4.64
C LEU A 152 10.98 9.97 -3.43
N ASN A 153 11.06 9.00 -2.53
CA ASN A 153 11.82 9.10 -1.28
C ASN A 153 13.27 8.60 -1.40
N ASN A 154 13.78 8.41 -2.63
CA ASN A 154 15.12 7.87 -2.91
C ASN A 154 15.38 6.51 -2.25
N ILE A 155 14.32 5.72 -2.02
CA ILE A 155 14.43 4.34 -1.55
C ILE A 155 14.71 3.47 -2.77
N THR A 156 15.72 2.61 -2.68
CA THR A 156 16.07 1.72 -3.80
C THR A 156 14.91 0.80 -4.14
N THR A 157 14.55 0.77 -5.42
CA THR A 157 13.49 -0.09 -6.00
C THR A 157 14.06 -1.17 -6.92
N ARG A 158 15.37 -1.49 -6.76
CA ARG A 158 16.03 -2.57 -7.51
C ARG A 158 15.31 -3.89 -7.27
N ASP A 159 15.01 -4.62 -8.34
CA ASP A 159 14.26 -5.89 -8.33
C ASP A 159 12.75 -5.76 -8.04
N PHE A 160 12.20 -4.55 -7.89
CA PHE A 160 10.75 -4.35 -7.70
C PHE A 160 9.98 -4.67 -8.99
N LEU A 161 9.03 -5.61 -8.92
CA LEU A 161 8.17 -6.02 -10.02
C LEU A 161 6.69 -5.69 -9.75
N GLU A 162 5.91 -5.57 -10.81
CA GLU A 162 4.45 -5.66 -10.76
C GLU A 162 3.99 -7.06 -10.37
N GLY A 163 2.78 -7.21 -9.83
CA GLY A 163 2.23 -8.53 -9.48
C GLY A 163 2.15 -9.48 -10.68
N VAL A 164 1.82 -8.94 -11.87
CA VAL A 164 1.81 -9.72 -13.12
C VAL A 164 3.22 -10.16 -13.56
N GLU A 165 4.23 -9.33 -13.32
CA GLU A 165 5.64 -9.64 -13.63
C GLU A 165 6.20 -10.71 -12.67
N GLU A 166 5.74 -10.72 -11.41
CA GLU A 166 6.07 -11.78 -10.44
C GLU A 166 5.47 -13.12 -10.86
N ALA A 167 4.17 -13.14 -11.19
CA ALA A 167 3.50 -14.35 -11.66
C ALA A 167 4.16 -14.92 -12.92
N GLU A 168 4.50 -14.06 -13.89
CA GLU A 168 5.20 -14.50 -15.10
C GLU A 168 6.62 -15.03 -14.79
N ALA A 169 7.35 -14.38 -13.87
CA ALA A 169 8.66 -14.89 -13.45
C ALA A 169 8.55 -16.30 -12.81
N ILE A 170 7.51 -16.56 -12.02
CA ILE A 170 7.27 -17.87 -11.42
C ILE A 170 6.92 -18.91 -12.48
N LYS A 171 6.05 -18.55 -13.45
CA LYS A 171 5.68 -19.40 -14.58
C LYS A 171 6.88 -19.78 -15.44
N CYS A 172 7.81 -18.84 -15.66
CA CYS A 172 9.07 -19.07 -16.37
C CYS A 172 10.17 -19.70 -15.49
N GLN A 173 9.85 -20.16 -14.28
CA GLN A 173 10.79 -20.75 -13.31
C GLN A 173 11.95 -19.83 -12.91
N ASN A 174 11.80 -18.51 -13.08
CA ASN A 174 12.70 -17.49 -12.57
C ASN A 174 12.31 -17.10 -11.13
N TYR A 175 12.40 -18.08 -10.25
CA TYR A 175 11.98 -17.99 -8.85
C TYR A 175 12.73 -16.93 -8.06
N ALA A 176 14.04 -16.78 -8.30
CA ALA A 176 14.86 -15.77 -7.66
C ALA A 176 14.37 -14.35 -7.96
N LYS A 177 13.93 -14.08 -9.20
CA LYS A 177 13.41 -12.78 -9.61
C LYS A 177 12.11 -12.43 -8.87
N ALA A 178 11.17 -13.37 -8.76
CA ALA A 178 9.93 -13.17 -8.01
C ALA A 178 10.18 -12.99 -6.50
N ARG A 179 11.04 -13.85 -5.92
CA ARG A 179 11.45 -13.80 -4.51
C ARG A 179 12.10 -12.45 -4.15
N ASN A 180 13.05 -11.99 -4.96
CA ASN A 180 13.74 -10.72 -4.75
C ASN A 180 12.78 -9.52 -4.82
N SER A 181 11.77 -9.59 -5.67
CA SER A 181 10.71 -8.56 -5.71
C SER A 181 9.89 -8.51 -4.42
N THR A 182 9.51 -9.66 -3.85
CA THR A 182 8.80 -9.71 -2.56
C THR A 182 9.63 -9.10 -1.42
N LEU A 183 10.91 -9.47 -1.35
CA LEU A 183 11.87 -8.91 -0.39
C LEU A 183 12.02 -7.40 -0.57
N ARG A 184 12.15 -6.94 -1.82
CA ARG A 184 12.26 -5.52 -2.16
C ARG A 184 11.02 -4.75 -1.71
N LYS A 185 9.81 -5.25 -1.97
CA LYS A 185 8.55 -4.60 -1.54
C LYS A 185 8.49 -4.47 -0.02
N THR A 186 8.88 -5.51 0.70
CA THR A 186 8.94 -5.50 2.17
C THR A 186 9.96 -4.48 2.68
N THR A 187 11.13 -4.39 2.05
CA THR A 187 12.12 -3.34 2.32
C THR A 187 11.56 -1.94 2.07
N CYS A 188 10.88 -1.71 0.94
CA CYS A 188 10.26 -0.42 0.65
C CYS A 188 9.21 -0.04 1.70
N ILE A 189 8.39 -1.00 2.16
CA ILE A 189 7.43 -0.76 3.25
C ILE A 189 8.15 -0.38 4.54
N ALA A 190 9.21 -1.09 4.90
CA ALA A 190 10.01 -0.81 6.09
C ALA A 190 10.64 0.59 6.04
N ASP A 191 11.25 0.95 4.91
CA ASP A 191 11.95 2.23 4.75
C ASP A 191 10.97 3.41 4.68
N ILE A 192 9.81 3.25 4.03
CA ILE A 192 8.73 4.26 4.05
C ILE A 192 8.21 4.43 5.47
N PHE A 193 7.98 3.33 6.19
CA PHE A 193 7.55 3.40 7.59
C PHE A 193 8.60 4.10 8.46
N ALA A 194 9.89 3.78 8.31
CA ALA A 194 10.99 4.43 9.00
C ALA A 194 10.99 5.95 8.71
N LYS A 195 10.96 6.36 7.44
CA LYS A 195 10.86 7.79 7.08
C LYS A 195 9.62 8.45 7.66
N THR A 196 8.49 7.74 7.69
CA THR A 196 7.24 8.24 8.27
C THR A 196 7.40 8.50 9.76
N ILE A 197 7.89 7.50 10.50
CA ILE A 197 8.06 7.64 11.93
C ILE A 197 9.07 8.73 12.19
N HIS A 198 10.17 8.88 11.42
CA HIS A 198 11.20 9.92 11.59
C HIS A 198 10.79 11.33 11.12
N ARG A 199 9.62 11.49 10.48
CA ARG A 199 9.15 12.73 9.85
C ARG A 199 10.02 13.21 8.68
N GLU A 200 10.62 12.25 7.99
CA GLU A 200 11.49 12.45 6.83
C GLU A 200 10.83 12.01 5.51
N LEU A 201 9.57 11.56 5.57
CA LEU A 201 8.85 11.13 4.39
C LEU A 201 8.49 12.34 3.51
N GLU A 202 9.01 12.34 2.29
CA GLU A 202 8.64 13.26 1.25
C GLU A 202 7.32 12.84 0.60
N ILE A 203 6.42 13.81 0.49
CA ILE A 203 5.13 13.69 -0.17
C ILE A 203 4.98 14.86 -1.15
N LYS A 204 4.32 14.64 -2.29
CA LYS A 204 4.03 15.73 -3.23
C LYS A 204 3.00 16.68 -2.63
N LYS A 205 3.45 17.80 -2.08
CA LYS A 205 2.56 18.89 -1.62
C LYS A 205 2.23 19.79 -2.81
N GLU A 206 0.97 20.20 -2.95
CA GLU A 206 0.67 21.40 -3.77
C GLU A 206 1.35 22.57 -3.08
N SER A 207 1.94 23.45 -3.88
CA SER A 207 2.36 24.75 -3.38
C SER A 207 1.20 25.43 -2.63
N TRP A 208 1.50 25.95 -1.45
CA TRP A 208 0.54 26.69 -0.61
C TRP A 208 -0.14 27.83 -1.39
N VAL A 209 0.54 28.39 -2.39
CA VAL A 209 -0.01 29.41 -3.30
C VAL A 209 -1.18 28.85 -4.11
N PHE A 210 -1.04 27.66 -4.70
CA PHE A 210 -2.11 27.02 -5.47
C PHE A 210 -3.29 26.61 -4.60
N GLN A 211 -3.03 26.14 -3.37
CA GLN A 211 -4.09 25.83 -2.40
C GLN A 211 -4.91 27.09 -2.04
N LYS A 212 -4.22 28.22 -1.85
CA LYS A 212 -4.84 29.52 -1.55
C LYS A 212 -5.64 30.03 -2.75
N ILE A 213 -5.06 29.98 -3.96
CA ILE A 213 -5.75 30.35 -5.20
C ILE A 213 -7.05 29.55 -5.32
N LYS A 214 -7.01 28.22 -5.27
CA LYS A 214 -8.21 27.38 -5.44
C LYS A 214 -9.29 27.63 -4.39
N LYS A 215 -8.92 28.01 -3.16
CA LYS A 215 -9.86 28.36 -2.09
C LYS A 215 -10.56 29.70 -2.34
N TYR A 216 -9.86 30.70 -2.89
CA TYR A 216 -10.40 32.04 -3.10
C TYR A 216 -10.88 32.30 -4.55
N PHE A 217 -10.49 31.47 -5.51
CA PHE A 217 -10.86 31.60 -6.92
C PHE A 217 -12.38 31.53 -7.17
N PRO A 218 -13.15 30.61 -6.55
CA PRO A 218 -14.61 30.61 -6.70
C PRO A 218 -15.24 31.87 -6.09
N LEU A 219 -14.71 32.33 -4.94
CA LEU A 219 -15.22 33.50 -4.24
C LEU A 219 -14.94 34.79 -5.03
N ALA A 220 -13.77 34.91 -5.64
CA ALA A 220 -13.40 36.05 -6.47
C ALA A 220 -14.26 36.15 -7.74
N ILE A 221 -14.61 35.01 -8.36
CA ILE A 221 -15.55 34.96 -9.49
C ILE A 221 -16.97 35.35 -9.05
N LEU A 222 -17.44 34.86 -7.90
CA LEU A 222 -18.76 35.24 -7.38
C LEU A 222 -18.86 36.74 -7.07
N ILE A 223 -17.81 37.33 -6.47
CA ILE A 223 -17.74 38.76 -6.20
C ILE A 223 -17.72 39.56 -7.51
N SER A 224 -16.94 39.16 -8.51
CA SER A 224 -16.88 39.88 -9.79
C SER A 224 -18.21 39.83 -10.54
N ILE A 225 -18.89 38.68 -10.55
CA ILE A 225 -20.24 38.54 -11.11
C ILE A 225 -21.24 39.44 -10.38
N ALA A 226 -21.22 39.47 -9.03
CA ALA A 226 -22.09 40.35 -8.24
C ALA A 226 -21.87 41.82 -8.58
N THR A 227 -20.62 42.28 -8.67
CA THR A 227 -20.31 43.68 -9.03
C THR A 227 -20.74 44.04 -10.46
N LEU A 228 -20.71 43.08 -11.39
CA LEU A 228 -21.19 43.27 -12.76
C LEU A 228 -22.72 43.38 -12.79
N LEU A 229 -23.42 42.53 -12.04
CA LEU A 229 -24.87 42.58 -11.90
C LEU A 229 -25.33 43.91 -11.28
N ASP A 230 -24.65 44.41 -10.25
CA ASP A 230 -24.96 45.72 -9.64
C ASP A 230 -24.79 46.87 -10.63
N LYS A 231 -23.76 46.83 -11.48
CA LYS A 231 -23.57 47.83 -12.56
C LYS A 231 -24.69 47.77 -13.59
N ILE A 232 -25.08 46.56 -14.02
CA ILE A 232 -26.17 46.37 -14.98
C ILE A 232 -27.48 46.88 -14.39
N LEU A 233 -27.78 46.55 -13.13
CA LEU A 233 -28.99 47.00 -12.42
C LEU A 233 -29.04 48.53 -12.32
N ASN A 234 -27.91 49.17 -12.01
CA ASN A 234 -27.80 50.63 -11.97
C ASN A 234 -28.03 51.29 -13.33
N ILE A 235 -27.55 50.68 -14.42
CA ILE A 235 -27.79 51.17 -15.78
C ILE A 235 -29.28 51.02 -16.14
N LEU A 236 -29.89 49.87 -15.85
CA LEU A 236 -31.31 49.62 -16.09
C LEU A 236 -32.20 50.59 -15.30
N ASN A 237 -31.87 50.87 -14.05
CA ASN A 237 -32.59 51.85 -13.23
C ASN A 237 -32.50 53.27 -13.79
N LYS A 238 -31.32 53.68 -14.31
CA LYS A 238 -31.15 54.97 -14.99
C LYS A 238 -31.99 55.05 -16.27
N ILE A 239 -31.98 54.00 -17.08
CA ILE A 239 -32.79 53.92 -18.30
C ILE A 239 -34.29 53.98 -17.95
N TYR A 240 -34.73 53.23 -16.95
CA TYR A 240 -36.12 53.25 -16.49
C TYR A 240 -36.55 54.63 -15.99
N SER A 241 -35.72 55.28 -15.16
CA SER A 241 -35.98 56.64 -14.67
C SER A 241 -36.07 57.64 -15.83
N PHE A 242 -35.17 57.55 -16.81
CA PHE A 242 -35.19 58.40 -17.99
C PHE A 242 -36.48 58.20 -18.79
N ILE A 243 -36.86 56.95 -19.10
CA ILE A 243 -38.10 56.66 -19.84
C ILE A 243 -39.33 57.20 -19.10
N LYS A 244 -39.38 57.08 -17.77
CA LYS A 244 -40.49 57.59 -16.94
C LYS A 244 -40.64 59.12 -16.96
N GLU A 245 -39.61 59.87 -17.34
CA GLU A 245 -39.73 61.33 -17.52
C GLU A 245 -40.40 61.73 -18.84
N PHE A 246 -40.49 60.81 -19.81
CA PHE A 246 -41.06 61.05 -21.15
C PHE A 246 -42.47 60.46 -21.33
N PHE A 247 -43.04 59.78 -20.33
CA PHE A 247 -44.39 59.22 -20.32
C PHE A 247 -45.11 59.59 -19.01
#